data_AF-A0A0G0IRB8-F1
#
_entry.id   AF-A0A0G0IRB8-F1
#
_cell.length_a   1.000
_cell.length_b   1.000
_cell.length_c   1.000
_cell.angle_alpha   90.00
_cell.angle_beta   90.00
_cell.angle_gamma   90.00
#
_symmetry.space_group_name_H-M   'P 1'
#
loop_
_entity.id
_entity.type
_entity.pdbx_description
1 polymer ?
#
loop_
_entity_poly.entity_id
_entity_poly.type
_entity_poly.pdbx_seq_one_letter_code
_entity_poly.pdbx_strand_id
1 'polypeptide(L)' 'MQDKKINIIVLMGGPSDEYEVSLSTGKQILNSLDKKNMLFRRSP' A
#
# COMPACT_ATOMS: atom_id res chain seq x y z
N MET A 1 19.67 14.09 13.21
CA MET A 1 19.24 13.66 11.86
C MET A 1 17.74 13.51 11.91
N GLN A 2 16.99 14.08 10.97
CA GLN A 2 15.53 13.94 10.93
C GLN A 2 15.23 12.49 10.51
N ASP A 3 14.47 11.74 11.31
CA ASP A 3 14.08 10.37 10.99
C ASP A 3 13.22 10.36 9.71
N LYS A 4 13.88 10.16 8.56
CA LYS A 4 13.21 10.16 7.26
C LYS A 4 12.41 8.87 7.12
N LYS A 5 11.09 9.02 6.97
CA LYS A 5 10.20 7.91 6.63
C LYS A 5 10.33 7.52 5.16
N ILE A 6 10.18 6.23 4.88
CA ILE A 6 10.16 5.70 3.51
C ILE A 6 8.77 5.93 2.91
N ASN A 7 8.71 6.52 1.72
CA ASN A 7 7.44 6.67 1.00
C ASN A 7 7.12 5.38 0.24
N ILE A 8 6.01 4.74 0.58
CA ILE A 8 5.54 3.51 -0.04
C ILE A 8 4.21 3.77 -0.77
N ILE A 9 4.09 3.27 -1.99
CA ILE A 9 2.85 3.24 -2.77
C ILE A 9 2.52 1.76 -3.04
N VAL A 10 1.28 1.37 -2.74
CA VAL A 10 0.76 0.02 -3.02
C VAL A 10 -0.16 0.13 -4.23
N LEU A 11 0.18 -0.53 -5.33
CA LEU A 11 -0.66 -0.64 -6.52
C LEU A 11 -1.59 -1.85 -6.36
N MET A 12 -2.87 -1.68 -6.69
CA MET A 12 -3.93 -2.66 -6.40
C MET A 12 -4.97 -2.63 -7.51
N GLY A 13 -5.66 -3.75 -7.73
CA GLY A 13 -6.66 -3.90 -8.79
C GLY A 13 -6.01 -4.04 -10.17
N GLY A 14 -6.56 -3.33 -11.15
CA GLY A 14 -6.20 -3.43 -12.57
C GLY A 14 -7.20 -4.28 -13.38
N PRO A 15 -7.26 -4.12 -14.71
CA PRO A 15 -8.16 -4.89 -15.56
C PRO A 15 -7.68 -6.34 -15.66
N SER A 16 -8.13 -7.20 -14.75
CA SER A 16 -7.95 -8.66 -14.81
C SER A 16 -9.07 -9.37 -14.05
N ASP A 17 -9.19 -10.69 -14.25
CA ASP A 17 -10.14 -11.54 -13.54
C ASP A 17 -9.87 -11.58 -12.02
N GLU A 18 -8.64 -11.26 -11.61
CA GLU A 18 -8.20 -11.17 -10.23
C GLU A 18 -8.35 -9.78 -9.59
N TYR A 19 -9.11 -8.86 -10.21
CA TYR A 19 -9.30 -7.50 -9.71
C TYR A 19 -9.59 -7.45 -8.20
N GLU A 20 -10.59 -8.22 -7.73
CA GLU A 20 -10.99 -8.25 -6.32
C GLU A 20 -9.92 -8.86 -5.41
N VAL A 21 -9.19 -9.86 -5.90
CA VAL A 21 -8.08 -10.48 -5.17
C VAL A 21 -6.96 -9.44 -4.98
N SER A 22 -6.53 -8.79 -6.06
CA SER A 22 -5.51 -7.73 -6.05
C SER A 22 -5.91 -6.56 -5.13
N LEU A 23 -7.18 -6.14 -5.19
CA LEU A 23 -7.71 -5.08 -4.33
C LEU A 23 -7.72 -5.48 -2.84
N SER A 24 -8.15 -6.69 -2.53
CA SER A 24 -8.19 -7.22 -1.16
C SER A 24 -6.79 -7.37 -0.57
N THR A 25 -5.87 -7.99 -1.30
CA THR A 25 -4.46 -8.18 -0.90
C THR A 25 -3.77 -6.85 -0.67
N GLY A 26 -3.93 -5.90 -1.58
CA GLY A 26 -3.34 -4.57 -1.44
C GLY A 26 -3.82 -3.81 -0.19
N LYS A 27 -5.12 -3.91 0.14
CA LYS A 27 -5.68 -3.33 1.38
C LYS A 27 -5.05 -3.98 2.62
N GLN A 28 -4.83 -5.29 2.61
CA GLN A 28 -4.17 -5.99 3.71
C GLN A 28 -2.72 -5.53 3.89
N ILE A 29 -1.95 -5.45 2.80
CA ILE A 29 -0.56 -4.94 2.81
C ILE A 29 -0.52 -3.52 3.36
N LEU A 30 -1.40 -2.64 2.89
CA LEU A 30 -1.45 -1.25 3.35
C LEU A 30 -1.70 -1.15 4.86
N ASN A 31 -2.53 -2.04 5.40
CA ASN A 31 -2.84 -2.07 6.82
C ASN A 31 -1.70 -2.63 7.68
N SER A 32 -0.83 -3.47 7.11
CA SER A 32 0.30 -4.09 7.82
C SER A 32 1.61 -3.28 7.76
N LEU A 33 1.66 -2.17 7.01
CA LEU A 33 2.88 -1.36 6.89
C LEU A 33 3.29 -0.74 8.24
N ASP A 34 4.60 -0.68 8.49
CA ASP A 34 5.17 -0.06 9.68
C ASP A 34 5.04 1.47 9.61
N LYS A 35 3.98 1.99 10.24
CA LYS A 35 3.62 3.42 10.27
C LYS A 35 4.67 4.29 10.98
N LYS A 36 5.55 3.70 11.78
CA LYS A 36 6.63 4.42 12.45
C LYS A 36 7.67 4.87 11.43
N ASN A 37 8.09 3.95 10.55
CA ASN A 37 9.17 4.18 9.59
C ASN A 37 8.68 4.43 8.16
N MET A 38 7.41 4.21 7.86
CA MET A 38 6.84 4.31 6.52
C MET A 38 5.71 5.33 6.46
N LEU A 39 5.68 6.07 5.36
CA LEU A 39 4.59 6.96 4.96
C LEU A 39 3.91 6.30 3.75
N PHE A 40 2.59 6.08 3.83
CA PHE A 40 1.84 5.49 2.74
C PHE A 40 0.74 6.43 2.26
N ARG A 41 0.43 6.36 0.96
CA ARG A 41 -0.68 7.07 0.34
C ARG A 41 -1.53 6.09 -0.45
N ARG A 42 -2.85 6.23 -0.36
CA ARG A 42 -3.78 5.53 -1.25
C ARG A 42 -3.79 6.27 -2.58
N SER A 43 -3.53 5.56 -3.67
CA SER A 43 -3.84 6.07 -5.01
C SER A 43 -5.31 5.67 -5.28
N PRO A 44 -6.18 6.63 -5.63
CA PRO A 44 -7.58 6.37 -5.93
C PRO A 44 -7.75 5.50 -7.18
#